data_AF-A0A535MJJ0-F1
#
_entry.id   AF-A0A535MJJ0-F1
#
_cell.length_a   1.000
_cell.length_b   1.000
_cell.length_c   1.000
_cell.angle_alpha   90.00
_cell.angle_beta   90.00
_cell.angle_gamma   90.00
#
_symmetry.space_group_name_H-M   'P 1'
#
loop_
_entity.id
_entity.type
_entity.pdbx_description
1 polymer ?
#
loop_
_entity_poly.entity_id
_entity_poly.type
_entity_poly.pdbx_seq_one_letter_code
_entity_poly.pdbx_strand_id
1 'polypeptide(L)' 'MRAVLDPNVLISAILAPTGVPAALLRHWLDGEFELVVSERLLTFAVRKSVHRLLPA' A
#
# COMPACT_ATOMS: atom_id res chain seq x y z
N MET A 1 5.89 -16.87 -0.30
CA MET A 1 4.48 -16.82 0.16
C MET A 1 3.71 -15.79 -0.66
N ARG A 2 2.40 -15.91 -0.86
CA ARG A 2 1.57 -14.88 -1.51
C ARG A 2 0.75 -14.12 -0.48
N ALA A 3 0.73 -12.80 -0.56
CA ALA A 3 0.00 -11.94 0.37
C ALA A 3 -0.87 -10.93 -0.38
N VAL A 4 -2.05 -10.65 0.18
CA VAL A 4 -2.89 -9.52 -0.22
C VAL A 4 -2.82 -8.49 0.90
N LEU A 5 -2.48 -7.25 0.55
CA LEU A 5 -2.50 -6.13 1.47
C LEU A 5 -3.67 -5.21 1.13
N ASP A 6 -4.30 -4.64 2.15
CA ASP A 6 -5.20 -3.52 1.92
C ASP A 6 -4.41 -2.35 1.29
N PRO A 7 -4.92 -1.70 0.24
CA PRO A 7 -4.21 -0.61 -0.42
C PRO A 7 -3.80 0.54 0.52
N ASN A 8 -4.51 0.78 1.63
CA ASN A 8 -4.12 1.81 2.59
C ASN A 8 -2.83 1.44 3.32
N VAL A 9 -2.49 0.15 3.46
CA VAL A 9 -1.19 -0.28 4.01
C VAL A 9 -0.06 0.16 3.09
N LEU A 10 -0.20 -0.04 1.78
CA LEU A 10 0.77 0.42 0.78
C LEU A 10 0.91 1.94 0.78
N ILE A 11 -0.22 2.66 0.81
CA ILE A 11 -0.21 4.13 0.85
C ILE A 11 0.46 4.62 2.15
N SER A 12 0.15 4.00 3.29
CA SER A 12 0.76 4.34 4.57
C SER A 12 2.27 4.08 4.57
N ALA A 13 2.72 2.97 3.97
CA ALA A 13 4.13 2.65 3.84
C ALA A 13 4.91 3.64 2.95
N ILE A 14 4.26 4.20 1.93
CA ILE A 14 4.85 5.24 1.06
C ILE A 14 4.90 6.59 1.79
N LEU A 15 3.86 6.95 2.55
CA LEU A 15 3.76 8.23 3.24
C LEU A 15 4.62 8.31 4.52
N ALA A 16 4.83 7.17 5.20
CA ALA A 16 5.61 7.09 6.43
C ALA A 16 6.77 6.10 6.26
N PRO A 17 8.03 6.55 6.30
CA PRO A 17 9.20 5.70 6.03
C PRO A 17 9.57 4.77 7.20
N THR A 18 8.78 4.76 8.28
CA THR A 18 9.03 3.95 9.48
C THR A 18 7.75 3.26 9.97
N GLY A 19 7.92 2.24 10.81
CA GLY A 19 6.82 1.47 11.39
C GLY A 19 6.42 0.23 10.58
N VAL A 20 5.34 -0.42 11.01
CA VAL A 20 4.91 -1.73 10.47
C VAL A 20 4.62 -1.71 8.96
N PRO A 21 3.92 -0.70 8.39
CA PRO A 21 3.71 -0.64 6.95
C PRO A 21 5.01 -0.51 6.16
N ALA A 22 5.95 0.32 6.63
CA ALA A 22 7.25 0.48 6.00
C ALA A 22 8.07 -0.84 6.03
N ALA A 23 7.99 -1.58 7.12
CA ALA A 23 8.62 -2.90 7.24
C ALA A 23 8.00 -3.91 6.25
N LEU A 24 6.66 -3.94 6.10
CA LEU A 24 6.00 -4.80 5.12
C LEU A 24 6.41 -4.48 3.68
N LEU A 25 6.52 -3.18 3.34
CA LEU A 25 7.01 -2.75 2.03
C LEU A 25 8.45 -3.21 1.81
N ARG A 26 9.32 -3.10 2.82
CA ARG A 26 10.71 -3.59 2.75
C ARG A 26 10.76 -5.09 2.48
N HIS A 27 10.05 -5.89 3.27
CA HIS A 27 10.00 -7.35 3.08
C HIS A 27 9.46 -7.77 1.71
N TRP A 28 8.48 -7.03 1.17
CA TRP A 28 8.03 -7.25 -0.21
C TRP A 28 9.15 -6.95 -1.22
N LEU A 29 9.82 -5.81 -1.10
CA LEU A 29 10.92 -5.41 -2.00
C LEU A 29 12.12 -6.36 -1.92
N ASP A 30 12.38 -6.93 -0.75
CA ASP A 30 13.44 -7.91 -0.52
C ASP A 30 13.05 -9.33 -1.02
N GLY A 31 11.81 -9.51 -1.51
CA GLY A 31 11.35 -10.76 -2.13
C GLY A 31 10.84 -11.83 -1.15
N GLU A 32 10.67 -11.48 0.13
CA GLU A 32 10.18 -12.41 1.17
C GLU A 32 8.76 -12.93 0.89
N PHE A 33 7.97 -12.14 0.14
CA PHE A 33 6.67 -12.57 -0.38
C PHE A 33 6.32 -11.90 -1.70
N GLU A 34 5.40 -12.53 -2.43
CA GLU A 34 4.80 -12.00 -3.64
C GLU A 34 3.51 -11.25 -3.28
N LEU A 35 3.46 -9.95 -3.60
CA LEU A 35 2.27 -9.14 -3.41
C LEU A 35 1.26 -9.39 -4.53
N VAL A 36 0.08 -9.86 -4.15
CA VAL A 36 -1.05 -10.02 -5.08
C VAL A 36 -1.89 -8.76 -5.04
N VAL A 37 -2.06 -8.13 -6.21
CA VAL A 37 -2.79 -6.88 -6.36
C VAL A 37 -4.06 -7.05 -7.18
N SER A 38 -5.04 -6.18 -6.94
CA SER A 38 -6.21 -6.02 -7.79
C SER A 38 -6.23 -4.59 -8.32
N GLU A 39 -6.15 -4.44 -9.64
CA GLU A 39 -6.19 -3.12 -10.30
C GLU A 39 -7.41 -2.29 -9.88
N ARG A 40 -8.57 -2.95 -9.71
CA ARG A 40 -9.80 -2.31 -9.27
C ARG A 40 -9.67 -1.73 -7.86
N LEU A 41 -9.09 -2.49 -6.92
CA LEU A 41 -8.89 -2.04 -5.54
C LEU A 41 -7.85 -0.93 -5.46
N LEU A 42 -6.75 -1.03 -6.20
CA LEU A 42 -5.73 0.02 -6.29
C LEU A 42 -6.31 1.31 -6.86
N THR A 43 -7.05 1.24 -7.97
CA THR A 43 -7.68 2.41 -8.59
C THR A 43 -8.63 3.12 -7.64
N PHE A 44 -9.47 2.37 -6.92
CA PHE A 44 -10.39 2.94 -5.94
C PHE A 44 -9.65 3.60 -4.78
N ALA A 45 -8.62 2.93 -4.25
CA ALA A 45 -7.83 3.46 -3.14
C ALA A 45 -7.09 4.75 -3.49
N VAL A 46 -6.47 4.81 -4.67
CA VAL A 46 -5.79 6.03 -5.15
C VAL A 46 -6.78 7.20 -5.25
N ARG A 47 -7.95 6.98 -5.89
CA ARG A 47 -9.00 8.02 -5.99
C ARG A 47 -9.44 8.52 -4.61
N LYS A 48 -9.71 7.60 -3.68
CA LYS A 48 -10.12 7.93 -2.31
C LYS A 48 -9.05 8.73 -1.56
N SER A 49 -7.79 8.37 -1.72
CA SER A 49 -6.67 9.01 -1.03
C SER A 49 -6.38 10.41 -1.58
N VAL A 50 -6.51 10.63 -2.89
CA VAL A 50 -6.42 11.97 -3.49
C VAL A 50 -7.48 12.90 -2.92
N HIS A 51 -8.75 12.46 -2.85
CA HIS A 51 -9.82 13.25 -2.23
C HIS A 51 -9.64 13.52 -0.73
N ARG A 52 -8.89 12.67 -0.02
CA ARG A 52 -8.60 12.88 1.41
C ARG A 52 -7.42 13.81 1.64
N LEU A 53 -6.42 13.78 0.77
CA LEU A 53 -5.20 14.59 0.89
C LEU A 53 -5.35 16.00 0.32
N LEU A 54 -6.30 16.21 -0.58
CA LEU A 54 -6.69 17.52 -1.09
C LEU A 54 -8.18 17.74 -0.78
N PRO A 55 -8.53 18.27 0.41
CA PRO A 55 -9.88 18.76 0.61
C PRO A 55 -10.12 19.92 -0.37
N ALA A 56 -11.29 19.91 -1.01
CA ALA A 56 -11.74 20.98 -1.89
C ALA A 56 -11.74 22.34 -1.20
#